data_AF-A0A3S3DY59-F1
#
_entry.id   AF-A0A3S3DY59-F1
#
_cell.length_a   1.000
_cell.length_b   1.000
_cell.length_c   1.000
_cell.angle_alpha   90.00
_cell.angle_beta   90.00
_cell.angle_gamma   90.00
#
_symmetry.space_group_name_H-M   'P 1'
#
loop_
_entity.id
_entity.type
_entity.pdbx_description
1 polymer ?
#
loop_
_entity_poly.entity_id
_entity_poly.type
_entity_poly.pdbx_seq_one_letter_code
_entity_poly.pdbx_strand_id
1 'polypeptide(L)'
;MEPSPGKPALGGRVVVRYRLPPGASHALTDVIGTLEQLEPTVVVRSADGRVIEVERDRVEALKALGPKPMRRSGTGSGECQSS
;
A
#
# COMPACT_ATOMS: atom_id res chain seq x y z
N MET A 1 10.60 -22.57 12.77
CA MET A 1 9.69 -22.06 11.73
C MET A 1 10.07 -20.61 11.49
N GLU A 2 10.88 -20.37 10.46
CA GLU A 2 11.24 -19.01 10.06
C GLU A 2 10.11 -18.46 9.17
N PRO A 3 9.52 -17.29 9.49
CA PRO A 3 8.51 -16.70 8.63
C PRO A 3 9.19 -16.28 7.32
N SER A 4 8.88 -16.96 6.23
CA SER A 4 9.44 -16.71 4.91
C SER A 4 9.29 -15.21 4.56
N PRO A 5 10.39 -14.44 4.47
CA PRO A 5 10.33 -13.00 4.25
C PRO A 5 10.03 -12.76 2.77
N GLY A 6 8.76 -12.59 2.44
CA GLY A 6 8.38 -12.30 1.06
C GLY A 6 6.89 -12.25 0.76
N LYS A 7 6.05 -12.80 1.66
CA LYS A 7 4.58 -12.74 1.50
C LYS A 7 3.98 -11.70 2.45
N PRO A 8 3.00 -10.90 2.00
CA PRO A 8 2.19 -10.09 2.89
C PRO A 8 1.59 -10.99 3.96
N ALA A 9 2.01 -10.80 5.20
CA ALA A 9 1.44 -11.50 6.35
C ALA A 9 0.23 -10.73 6.85
N LEU A 10 -0.84 -11.45 7.18
CA LEU A 10 -1.98 -10.88 7.92
C LEU A 10 -1.47 -10.37 9.28
N GLY A 11 -1.99 -9.24 9.74
CA GLY A 11 -1.49 -8.49 10.89
C GLY A 11 -0.20 -7.69 10.63
N GLY A 12 0.39 -7.83 9.44
CA GLY A 12 1.55 -7.04 9.02
C GLY A 12 1.14 -5.65 8.51
N ARG A 13 2.05 -4.69 8.62
CA ARG A 13 1.86 -3.38 7.98
C ARG A 13 2.05 -3.54 6.48
N VAL A 14 1.12 -3.03 5.69
CA VAL A 14 1.15 -3.12 4.22
C VAL A 14 0.85 -1.77 3.61
N VAL A 15 1.27 -1.60 2.36
CA VAL A 15 0.79 -0.55 1.48
C VAL A 15 -0.02 -1.18 0.35
N VAL A 16 -1.22 -0.66 0.16
CA VAL A 16 -2.15 -1.10 -0.88
C VAL A 16 -2.43 0.08 -1.78
N ARG A 17 -2.04 -0.07 -3.04
CA ARG A 17 -2.29 0.90 -4.09
C ARG A 17 -3.45 0.44 -4.94
N TYR A 18 -4.54 1.19 -4.91
CA TYR A 18 -5.77 0.87 -5.64
C TYR A 18 -6.25 2.03 -6.50
N ARG A 19 -7.06 1.70 -7.50
CA ARG A 19 -7.73 2.70 -8.34
C ARG A 19 -8.85 3.41 -7.58
N LEU A 20 -8.75 4.74 -7.51
CA LEU A 20 -9.85 5.55 -7.00
C LEU A 20 -11.02 5.55 -7.98
N PRO A 21 -12.25 5.79 -7.49
CA PRO A 21 -13.39 6.04 -8.36
C PRO A 21 -13.15 7.26 -9.26
N PRO A 22 -13.80 7.30 -10.44
CA PRO A 22 -13.69 8.43 -11.36
C PRO A 22 -14.19 9.70 -10.66
N GLY A 23 -13.35 10.74 -10.65
CA GLY A 23 -13.62 12.00 -9.93
C GLY A 23 -12.60 12.34 -8.85
N ALA A 24 -11.70 11.41 -8.51
CA ALA A 24 -10.54 11.73 -7.68
C ALA A 24 -9.42 12.39 -8.51
N SER A 25 -8.69 13.33 -7.89
CA SER A 25 -7.55 14.03 -8.52
C SER A 25 -6.42 13.11 -8.99
N HIS A 26 -6.39 11.86 -8.51
CA HIS A 26 -5.42 10.84 -8.89
C HIS A 26 -6.12 9.56 -9.30
N ALA A 27 -5.64 8.91 -10.36
CA ALA A 27 -6.16 7.61 -10.80
C ALA A 27 -5.86 6.49 -9.79
N LEU A 28 -4.82 6.65 -8.98
CA LEU A 28 -4.33 5.66 -8.02
C LEU A 28 -4.09 6.32 -6.66
N THR A 29 -4.40 5.61 -5.59
CA THR A 29 -4.05 6.00 -4.23
C THR A 29 -3.40 4.85 -3.50
N ASP A 30 -2.38 5.16 -2.71
CA ASP A 30 -1.76 4.26 -1.75
C ASP A 30 -2.34 4.46 -0.35
N VAL A 31 -2.77 3.36 0.26
CA VAL A 31 -3.25 3.30 1.64
C VAL A 31 -2.29 2.43 2.44
N ILE A 32 -1.84 2.96 3.57
CA ILE A 32 -0.95 2.27 4.49
C ILE A 32 -1.76 1.89 5.72
N GLY A 33 -1.73 0.60 6.08
CA GLY A 33 -2.42 0.10 7.26
C GLY A 33 -1.98 -1.32 7.60
N THR A 34 -2.73 -1.94 8.49
CA THR A 34 -2.55 -3.35 8.86
C THR A 34 -3.38 -4.20 7.91
N LEU A 35 -2.77 -5.24 7.33
CA LEU A 35 -3.49 -6.19 6.48
C LEU A 35 -4.31 -7.13 7.35
N GLU A 36 -5.63 -7.04 7.30
CA GLU A 36 -6.52 -7.97 7.99
C GLU A 36 -6.84 -9.18 7.11
N GLN A 37 -7.00 -8.96 5.80
CA GLN A 37 -7.33 -10.00 4.83
C GLN A 37 -6.70 -9.70 3.47
N LEU A 38 -6.24 -10.74 2.78
CA LEU A 38 -5.60 -10.63 1.47
C LEU A 38 -6.50 -11.11 0.32
N GLU A 39 -7.28 -12.16 0.54
CA GLU A 39 -8.11 -12.82 -0.47
C GLU A 39 -9.44 -13.27 0.16
N PRO A 40 -10.57 -13.20 -0.57
CA PRO A 40 -10.70 -12.75 -1.97
C PRO A 40 -10.65 -11.22 -2.15
N THR A 41 -10.89 -10.45 -1.09
CA THR A 41 -10.75 -8.99 -1.06
C THR A 41 -9.59 -8.59 -0.16
N VAL A 42 -8.96 -7.45 -0.47
CA VAL A 42 -7.89 -6.89 0.34
C VAL A 42 -8.51 -5.99 1.39
N VAL A 43 -8.42 -6.40 2.65
CA VAL A 43 -8.93 -5.65 3.80
C VAL A 43 -7.75 -5.05 4.55
N VAL A 44 -7.73 -3.72 4.61
CA VAL A 44 -6.68 -2.95 5.27
C VAL A 44 -7.30 -2.12 6.37
N ARG A 45 -6.81 -2.27 7.59
CA ARG A 45 -7.15 -1.38 8.70
C ARG A 45 -6.17 -0.21 8.72
N SER A 46 -6.65 0.97 8.36
CA SER A 46 -5.88 2.21 8.48
C SER A 46 -5.52 2.50 9.94
N ALA A 47 -4.50 3.33 10.16
CA ALA A 47 -4.07 3.74 11.50
C ALA A 47 -5.17 4.42 12.32
N ASP A 48 -6.15 5.05 11.66
CA ASP A 48 -7.36 5.64 12.28
C ASP A 48 -8.37 4.58 12.77
N GLY A 49 -8.10 3.30 12.54
CA GLY A 49 -9.00 2.20 12.87
C GLY A 49 -10.08 1.94 11.82
N ARG A 50 -10.16 2.75 10.76
CA ARG A 50 -11.05 2.51 9.61
C ARG A 50 -10.62 1.27 8.85
N VAL A 51 -11.58 0.43 8.51
CA VAL A 51 -11.38 -0.74 7.65
C VAL A 51 -11.70 -0.35 6.21
N ILE A 52 -10.73 -0.54 5.32
CA ILE A 52 -10.87 -0.28 3.89
C ILE A 52 -10.82 -1.63 3.19
N GLU A 53 -11.92 -1.98 2.53
CA GLU A 53 -12.02 -3.17 1.69
C GLU A 53 -11.87 -2.77 0.23
N VAL A 54 -10.93 -3.42 -0.45
CA VAL A 54 -10.66 -3.19 -1.86
C VAL A 54 -10.68 -4.52 -2.59
N GLU A 55 -11.43 -4.60 -3.68
CA GLU A 55 -11.38 -5.77 -4.56
C GLU A 55 -9.99 -5.96 -5.15
N ARG A 56 -9.54 -7.22 -5.20
CA ARG A 56 -8.23 -7.58 -5.73
C ARG A 56 -8.01 -7.10 -7.16
N ASP A 57 -9.08 -7.02 -7.96
CA ASP A 57 -9.10 -6.50 -9.33
C ASP A 57 -8.79 -4.99 -9.42
N ARG A 58 -9.12 -4.22 -8.37
CA ARG A 58 -8.80 -2.79 -8.27
C ARG A 58 -7.43 -2.53 -7.65
N VAL A 59 -6.79 -3.55 -7.07
CA VAL A 59 -5.49 -3.43 -6.41
C VAL A 59 -4.38 -3.58 -7.44
N GLU A 60 -3.78 -2.46 -7.80
CA GLU A 60 -2.67 -2.38 -8.76
C GLU A 60 -1.34 -2.79 -8.13
N ALA A 61 -1.14 -2.52 -6.83
CA ALA A 61 0.01 -3.05 -6.12
C ALA A 61 -0.29 -3.26 -4.64
N LEU A 62 0.20 -4.37 -4.10
CA LEU A 62 0.16 -4.65 -2.68
C LEU A 62 1.56 -5.04 -2.22
N LYS A 63 2.12 -4.30 -1.26
CA LYS A 63 3.47 -4.52 -0.74
C LYS A 63 3.46 -4.60 0.78
N ALA A 64 4.11 -5.62 1.31
CA ALA A 64 4.30 -5.78 2.74
C ALA A 64 5.42 -4.86 3.23
N LEU A 65 5.12 -4.01 4.20
CA LEU A 65 6.08 -3.17 4.89
C LEU A 65 6.55 -3.95 6.12
N GLY A 66 7.63 -4.71 5.97
CA GLY A 66 8.22 -5.44 7.09
C GLY A 66 8.59 -4.51 8.26
N PRO A 67 8.75 -5.04 9.48
CA PRO A 67 9.21 -4.28 10.64
C PRO A 67 10.69 -3.92 10.48
N LYS A 68 10.97 -2.89 9.70
CA LYS A 68 12.29 -2.27 9.56
C LYS A 68 12.07 -0.78 9.30
N PRO A 69 12.84 0.12 9.94
CA PRO A 69 12.58 1.55 9.90
C PRO A 69 12.55 2.03 8.45
N MET A 70 11.43 2.62 8.06
CA MET A 70 11.25 3.22 6.74
C MET A 70 12.22 4.40 6.63
N ARG A 71 13.41 4.18 6.06
CA ARG A 71 14.14 5.27 5.43
C ARG A 71 13.35 5.66 4.19
N ARG A 72 12.64 6.77 4.32
CA ARG A 72 12.13 7.62 3.26
C ARG A 72 13.20 7.73 2.16
N SER A 73 13.05 6.96 1.08
CA SER A 73 13.70 7.26 -0.18
C SER A 73 12.78 8.22 -0.92
N GLY A 74 13.07 9.51 -0.80
CA GLY A 74 12.66 10.44 -1.84
C GLY A 74 13.29 9.96 -3.14
N THR A 75 12.48 9.74 -4.18
CA THR A 75 12.99 9.35 -5.49
C THR A 75 12.55 10.41 -6.49
N GLY A 76 13.54 11.11 -7.05
CA GLY A 76 13.42 11.76 -8.34
C GLY A 76 13.46 13.28 -8.31
N SER A 77 14.59 13.86 -7.93
CA SER A 77 15.05 15.12 -8.48
C SER A 77 14.99 15.06 -10.01
N GLY A 78 14.24 15.97 -10.63
CA GLY A 78 14.34 16.30 -12.04
C GLY A 78 14.65 17.78 -12.13
N GLU A 79 15.88 18.15 -11.79
CA GLU A 79 16.42 19.46 -12.19
C GLU A 79 16.54 19.46 -13.72
N CYS A 80 15.90 20.42 -14.38
CA CYS A 80 16.37 20.91 -15.68
C CYS A 80 16.43 22.44 -15.59
N GLN A 81 17.65 22.94 -15.42
CA GLN A 81 18.05 24.32 -15.67
C GLN A 81 17.69 24.77 -17.09
N SER A 82 17.53 26.10 -17.22
CA SER A 82 17.68 26.92 -18.44
C SER A 82 16.54 26.87 -19.47
N SER A 83 15.83 27.98 -19.65
CA SER A 83 16.34 29.12 -20.45
C SER A 83 15.58 30.41 -20.16
#